data_AF-A0A9E2FB97-F1
#
_entry.id   AF-A0A9E2FB97-F1
#
_cell.length_a   1.000
_cell.length_b   1.000
_cell.length_c   1.000
_cell.angle_alpha   90.00
_cell.angle_beta   90.00
_cell.angle_gamma   90.00
#
_symmetry.space_group_name_H-M   'P 1'
#
loop_
_entity.id
_entity.type
_entity.pdbx_description
1 polymer ?
#
loop_
_entity_poly.entity_id
_entity_poly.type
_entity_poly.pdbx_seq_one_letter_code
_entity_poly.pdbx_strand_id
1 'polypeptide(L)' 'MNAKTVVLIVVAALVLLLIVQNSHDVFFRFLFWSIDIPLILLTPLLVILGFVSGFTVAKLTGKKTQA' A
#
# COMPACT_ATOMS: atom_id res chain seq x y z
N MET A 1 15.69 -31.00 -6.77
CA MET A 1 14.75 -29.89 -6.94
C MET A 1 15.21 -29.04 -8.12
N ASN A 2 14.31 -28.62 -8.99
CA ASN A 2 14.66 -27.70 -10.09
C ASN A 2 14.87 -26.29 -9.51
N ALA A 3 15.86 -25.54 -10.01
CA ALA A 3 16.17 -24.18 -9.56
C ALA A 3 14.93 -23.27 -9.58
N LYS A 4 14.04 -23.45 -10.56
CA LYS A 4 12.77 -22.71 -10.65
C LYS A 4 11.86 -22.93 -9.44
N THR A 5 11.79 -24.16 -8.93
CA THR A 5 10.99 -24.51 -7.75
C THR A 5 11.57 -23.89 -6.49
N VAL A 6 12.90 -23.88 -6.36
CA VAL A 6 13.58 -23.24 -5.23
C VAL A 6 13.30 -21.74 -5.21
N VAL A 7 13.45 -21.08 -6.36
CA VAL A 7 13.14 -19.64 -6.48
C VAL A 7 11.68 -19.35 -6.13
N LEU A 8 10.74 -20.16 -6.62
CA LEU A 8 9.31 -19.98 -6.31
C LEU A 8 9.04 -20.09 -4.80
N ILE A 9 9.61 -21.10 -4.14
CA ILE A 9 9.45 -21.31 -2.69
C ILE A 9 10.05 -20.14 -1.91
N VAL A 10 11.24 -19.68 -2.30
CA VAL A 10 11.90 -18.54 -1.64
C VAL A 10 11.06 -17.27 -1.79
N VAL A 11 10.58 -16.98 -2.99
CA VAL A 11 9.73 -15.80 -3.23
C VAL A 11 8.43 -15.89 -2.42
N ALA A 12 7.78 -17.06 -2.42
CA ALA A 12 6.56 -17.27 -1.64
C ALA A 12 6.80 -17.09 -0.13
N ALA A 13 7.90 -17.63 0.40
CA ALA A 13 8.28 -17.47 1.80
C ALA A 13 8.57 -16.00 2.15
N LEU A 14 9.27 -15.26 1.28
CA LEU A 14 9.54 -13.84 1.46
C LEU A 14 8.25 -13.00 1.47
N VAL A 15 7.33 -13.23 0.54
CA VAL A 15 6.03 -12.55 0.52
C VAL A 15 5.25 -12.83 1.79
N LEU A 16 5.22 -14.09 2.23
CA LEU A 16 4.49 -14.49 3.44
C LEU A 16 5.12 -13.87 4.69
N LEU A 17 6.46 -13.82 4.77
CA LEU A 17 7.18 -13.11 5.83
C LEU A 17 6.90 -11.61 5.82
N LEU A 18 6.86 -10.97 4.66
CA LEU A 18 6.48 -9.56 4.55
C LEU A 18 5.06 -9.34 5.08
N ILE A 19 4.10 -10.19 4.71
CA ILE A 19 2.72 -10.09 5.22
C ILE A 19 2.70 -10.21 6.74
N VAL A 20 3.27 -11.29 7.29
CA VAL A 20 3.23 -11.58 8.73
C VAL A 20 3.98 -10.51 9.54
N GLN A 21 5.13 -10.05 9.07
CA GLN A 21 5.91 -9.01 9.75
C GLN A 21 5.23 -7.63 9.70
N ASN A 22 4.48 -7.34 8.64
CA ASN A 22 3.73 -6.08 8.49
C ASN A 22 2.32 -6.14 9.10
N SER A 23 1.97 -7.21 9.82
CA SER A 23 0.72 -7.32 10.61
C SER A 23 0.80 -6.69 11.99
N HIS A 24 1.90 -6.00 12.34
CA HIS A 24 1.96 -5.25 13.58
C HIS A 24 1.06 -4.00 13.50
N ASP A 25 0.46 -3.66 14.64
CA ASP A 25 -0.34 -2.44 14.76
C ASP A 25 0.56 -1.22 14.80
N VAL A 26 0.14 -0.17 14.10
CA VAL A 26 0.79 1.14 14.11
C VAL A 26 -0.17 2.20 14.64
N PHE A 27 0.36 3.11 15.44
CA PHE A 27 -0.39 4.26 15.95
C PHE A 27 -0.56 5.29 14.83
N PHE A 28 -1.70 5.28 14.15
CA PHE A 28 -2.05 6.33 13.21
C PHE A 28 -2.56 7.55 13.97
N ARG A 29 -1.76 8.62 13.98
CA ARG A 29 -2.09 9.90 14.64
C ARG A 29 -2.44 10.94 13.60
N PHE A 30 -3.70 11.39 13.60
CA PHE A 30 -4.16 12.45 12.71
C PHE A 30 -4.85 13.56 13.50
N LEU A 31 -4.22 14.73 13.52
CA LEU A 31 -4.63 15.87 14.36
C LEU A 31 -4.74 15.46 15.83
N PHE A 32 -5.96 15.22 16.32
CA PHE A 32 -6.24 14.80 17.70
C PHE A 32 -6.70 13.32 17.81
N TRP A 33 -6.78 12.61 16.69
CA TRP A 33 -7.22 11.22 16.64
C TRP A 33 -6.01 10.29 16.71
N SER A 34 -6.14 9.24 17.52
CA SER A 34 -5.19 8.13 17.59
C SER A 34 -5.95 6.85 17.30
N ILE A 35 -5.61 6.16 16.22
CA ILE A 35 -6.25 4.93 15.80
C ILE A 35 -5.16 3.87 15.68
N ASP A 36 -5.38 2.74 16.33
CA ASP A 36 -4.52 1.57 16.21
C ASP A 36 -5.02 0.76 15.02
N ILE A 37 -4.19 0.68 13.98
CA ILE A 37 -4.52 -0.02 12.74
C ILE A 37 -3.34 -0.89 12.31
N PRO A 38 -3.58 -2.12 11.84
CA PRO A 38 -2.53 -2.94 11.24
C PRO A 38 -1.87 -2.22 10.06
N LEU A 39 -0.54 -2.19 10.02
CA LEU A 39 0.21 -1.53 8.93
C LEU A 39 -0.15 -2.10 7.55
N ILE A 40 -0.44 -3.41 7.49
CA ILE A 40 -0.89 -4.09 6.28
C ILE A 40 -2.22 -3.54 5.72
N LEU A 41 -3.07 -2.93 6.55
CA LEU A 41 -4.29 -2.24 6.08
C LEU A 41 -4.02 -0.78 5.74
N LEU A 42 -3.21 -0.10 6.56
CA LEU A 42 -2.90 1.33 6.36
C LEU A 42 -2.15 1.57 5.04
N THR A 43 -1.19 0.72 4.71
CA THR A 43 -0.33 0.87 3.53
C THR A 43 -1.11 0.86 2.21
N PRO A 44 -1.91 -0.17 1.87
CA PRO A 44 -2.70 -0.18 0.63
C PRO A 44 -3.76 0.93 0.62
N LEU A 45 -4.34 1.27 1.78
CA LEU A 45 -5.29 2.37 1.89
C LEU A 45 -4.66 3.70 1.45
N LEU A 46 -3.46 4.02 1.95
CA LEU A 46 -2.73 5.24 1.57
C LEU A 46 -2.36 5.26 0.08
N VAL A 47 -1.94 4.12 -0.47
CA VAL A 47 -1.65 4.01 -1.91
C VAL A 47 -2.89 4.31 -2.75
N ILE A 48 -4.04 3.73 -2.39
CA ILE A 48 -5.31 3.98 -3.09
C ILE A 48 -5.70 5.45 -2.97
N LEU A 49 -5.64 6.03 -1.78
CA LEU A 49 -5.98 7.44 -1.55
C LEU A 49 -5.07 8.39 -2.35
N GLY A 50 -3.76 8.14 -2.37
CA GLY A 50 -2.81 8.91 -3.17
C GLY A 50 -3.08 8.80 -4.67
N PHE A 51 -3.34 7.59 -5.17
CA PHE A 51 -3.65 7.36 -6.57
C PHE A 51 -4.95 8.04 -6.98
N VAL A 52 -6.03 7.84 -6.22
CA VAL A 52 -7.36 8.41 -6.51
C VAL A 52 -7.32 9.93 -6.46
N SER A 53 -6.67 10.52 -5.45
CA SER A 53 -6.52 11.98 -5.34
C SER A 53 -5.72 12.55 -6.51
N GLY A 54 -4.55 11.98 -6.83
CA GLY A 54 -3.74 12.40 -7.97
C GLY A 54 -4.47 12.26 -9.31
N PHE A 55 -5.12 11.13 -9.55
CA PHE A 55 -5.93 10.90 -10.75
C PHE A 55 -7.07 11.92 -10.88
N THR A 56 -7.75 12.22 -9.78
CA THR A 56 -8.85 13.19 -9.74
C THR A 56 -8.35 14.59 -10.06
N VAL A 57 -7.25 15.03 -9.42
CA VAL A 57 -6.63 16.34 -9.68
C VAL A 57 -6.17 16.47 -11.13
N ALA A 58 -5.52 15.43 -11.67
CA ALA A 58 -5.09 15.40 -13.07
C ALA A 58 -6.28 15.52 -14.05
N LYS A 59 -7.37 14.80 -13.78
CA LYS A 59 -8.60 14.86 -14.59
C LYS A 59 -9.27 16.23 -14.55
N LEU A 60 -9.31 16.88 -13.38
CA LEU A 60 -9.92 18.20 -13.21
C LEU A 60 -9.06 19.33 -13.81
N THR A 61 -7.74 19.24 -13.68
CA THR A 61 -6.81 20.27 -14.15
C THR A 61 -6.49 20.13 -15.64
N GLY A 62 -6.38 18.90 -16.15
CA GLY A 62 -6.12 18.62 -17.56
C GLY A 62 -7.23 19.10 -18.51
N LYS A 63 -8.45 19.35 -18.00
CA LYS A 63 -9.53 19.98 -18.77
C LYS A 63 -9.31 21.47 -19.06
N LYS A 64 -8.49 22.18 -18.28
CA LYS A 64 -8.28 23.63 -18.45
C LYS A 64 -7.21 24.00 -19.49
N THR A 65 -6.36 23.05 -19.90
CA THR A 65 -5.25 23.34 -20.84
C THR A 65 -5.67 23.29 -22.32
N GLN A 66 -6.92 22.90 -22.63
CA GLN A 66 -7.45 22.84 -24.01
C GLN A 66 -8.51 23.92 -24.31
N ALA A 67 -8.59 25.00 -23.53
CA ALA A 67 -9.51 26.12 -23.77
C ALA A 67 -8.73 27.41 -24.08
#